data_AF-A0A7R9ZJP8-F1
#
_entry.id   AF-A0A7R9ZJP8-F1
#
_cell.length_a   1.000
_cell.length_b   1.000
_cell.length_c   1.000
_cell.angle_alpha   90.00
_cell.angle_beta   90.00
_cell.angle_gamma   90.00
#
_symmetry.space_group_name_H-M   'P 1'
#
loop_
_entity.id
_entity.type
_entity.pdbx_description
1 polymer ?
#
loop_
_entity_poly.entity_id
_entity_poly.type
_entity_poly.pdbx_seq_one_letter_code
_entity_poly.pdbx_strand_id
1 'polypeptide(L)'
;IGITDVGRVIARLPPILGYSVEKDLKPKWEYLRRVCVYADDQIMRFPGYFSYPLERVIKARYEYLSSHGYLTDLIPIDTVVRHGDVEFAGRVARDRDGGEEFRDFLELRKERYDAYMRHQRQKQNQRNRGRNQPPPRRRRPVQQRTESKANANASQQQ
;
A
#
# COMPACT_ATOMS: atom_id res chain seq x y z
N ILE A 1 -22.26 16.99 5.11
CA ILE A 1 -21.12 17.04 6.04
C ILE A 1 -21.73 16.72 7.40
N GLY A 2 -21.67 15.50 7.93
CA GLY A 2 -20.48 14.72 8.25
C GLY A 2 -20.20 14.90 9.74
N ILE A 3 -20.33 13.85 10.55
CA ILE A 3 -20.23 13.81 12.04
C ILE A 3 -20.85 15.04 12.73
N THR A 4 -22.13 14.94 13.09
CA THR A 4 -22.91 16.08 13.63
C THR A 4 -22.59 16.45 15.08
N ASP A 5 -21.96 15.55 15.84
CA ASP A 5 -21.65 15.74 17.26
C ASP A 5 -20.23 15.23 17.57
N VAL A 6 -19.24 16.06 17.24
CA VAL A 6 -17.82 15.79 17.49
C VAL A 6 -17.55 15.65 18.99
N GLY A 7 -18.27 16.40 19.83
CA GLY A 7 -18.15 16.31 21.30
C GLY A 7 -18.49 14.90 21.80
N ARG A 8 -19.56 14.29 21.28
CA ARG A 8 -19.92 12.90 21.59
C ARG A 8 -18.90 11.89 21.09
N VAL A 9 -18.32 12.10 19.91
CA VAL A 9 -17.23 11.24 19.40
C VAL A 9 -16.03 11.28 20.34
N ILE A 10 -15.59 12.48 20.74
CA ILE A 10 -14.47 12.66 21.67
C ILE A 10 -14.79 12.05 23.04
N ALA A 11 -16.00 12.26 23.57
CA ALA A 11 -16.40 11.72 24.87
C ALA A 11 -16.36 10.18 24.90
N ARG A 12 -16.67 9.52 23.77
CA ARG A 12 -16.69 8.06 23.65
C ARG A 12 -15.35 7.45 23.20
N LEU A 13 -14.48 8.25 22.59
CA LEU A 13 -13.10 7.87 22.27
C LEU A 13 -12.15 9.04 22.56
N PRO A 14 -11.83 9.32 23.84
CA PRO A 14 -10.89 10.39 24.19
C PRO A 14 -9.52 10.29 23.51
N PRO A 15 -8.92 9.07 23.33
CA PRO A 15 -7.63 8.93 22.65
C PRO A 15 -7.58 9.43 21.20
N ILE A 16 -8.73 9.68 20.56
CA ILE A 16 -8.78 10.15 19.16
C ILE A 16 -8.01 11.46 18.96
N LEU A 17 -7.90 12.29 20.00
CA LEU A 17 -7.16 13.56 19.97
C LEU A 17 -5.64 13.35 19.82
N GLY A 18 -5.13 12.17 20.15
CA GLY A 18 -3.73 11.81 19.96
C GLY A 18 -3.42 11.14 18.62
N TYR A 19 -4.44 10.84 17.80
CA TYR A 19 -4.25 10.17 16.52
C TYR A 19 -3.83 11.16 15.43
N SER A 20 -2.97 10.71 14.52
CA SER A 20 -2.57 11.53 13.37
C SER A 20 -3.72 11.63 12.38
N VAL A 21 -4.07 12.85 11.97
CA VAL A 21 -5.07 13.06 10.93
C VAL A 21 -4.66 12.36 9.63
N GLU A 22 -3.43 12.58 9.16
CA GLU A 22 -2.97 12.05 7.87
C GLU A 22 -2.59 10.57 7.91
N LYS A 23 -2.09 10.06 9.05
CA LYS A 23 -1.62 8.67 9.13
C LYS A 23 -2.68 7.70 9.67
N ASP A 24 -3.60 8.16 10.52
CA ASP A 24 -4.55 7.30 11.21
C ASP A 24 -6.00 7.58 10.80
N LEU A 25 -6.47 8.81 10.99
CA LEU A 25 -7.90 9.13 10.88
C LEU A 25 -8.37 9.13 9.42
N LYS A 26 -7.71 9.91 8.57
CA LYS A 26 -8.09 10.09 7.17
C LYS A 26 -8.03 8.79 6.37
N PRO A 27 -6.97 7.96 6.44
CA PRO A 27 -6.96 6.69 5.71
C PRO A 27 -8.06 5.73 6.16
N LYS A 28 -8.38 5.68 7.46
CA LYS A 28 -9.46 4.84 7.99
C LYS A 28 -10.84 5.37 7.58
N TRP A 29 -11.02 6.68 7.55
CA TRP A 29 -12.25 7.32 7.12
C TRP A 29 -12.53 7.14 5.63
N GLU A 30 -11.53 7.39 4.78
CA GLU A 30 -11.63 7.22 3.34
C GLU A 30 -11.94 5.77 2.96
N TYR A 31 -11.31 4.81 3.65
CA TYR A 31 -11.64 3.40 3.44
C TYR A 31 -13.08 3.09 3.82
N LEU A 32 -13.53 3.54 5.01
CA LEU A 32 -14.90 3.28 5.46
C LEU A 32 -15.94 3.83 4.49
N ARG A 33 -15.76 5.06 4.02
CA ARG A 33 -16.64 5.67 3.02
C ARG A 33 -16.69 4.92 1.68
N ARG A 34 -15.67 4.13 1.36
CA ARG A 34 -15.63 3.30 0.16
C ARG A 34 -16.41 2.00 0.30
N VAL A 35 -16.49 1.47 1.52
CA VAL A 35 -17.06 0.13 1.79
C VAL A 35 -18.39 0.17 2.56
N CYS A 36 -18.78 1.35 3.04
CA CYS A 36 -20.00 1.60 3.80
C CYS A 36 -20.66 2.91 3.37
N VAL A 37 -21.87 2.83 2.81
CA VAL A 37 -22.68 3.99 2.41
C VAL A 37 -23.02 4.89 3.61
N TYR A 38 -23.30 4.30 4.77
CA TYR A 38 -23.71 5.00 5.99
C TYR A 38 -22.54 5.28 6.95
N ALA A 39 -21.35 5.55 6.41
CA ALA A 39 -20.11 5.70 7.19
C ALA A 39 -20.23 6.72 8.33
N ASP A 40 -20.89 7.86 8.10
CA ASP A 40 -21.08 8.91 9.12
C ASP A 40 -21.85 8.39 10.34
N ASP A 41 -22.98 7.72 10.12
CA ASP A 41 -23.82 7.15 11.17
C ASP A 41 -23.09 6.03 11.93
N GLN A 42 -22.33 5.20 11.21
CA GLN A 42 -21.51 4.13 11.79
C GLN A 42 -20.45 4.69 12.73
N ILE A 43 -19.77 5.79 12.37
CA ILE A 43 -18.78 6.45 13.24
C ILE A 43 -19.45 7.08 14.47
N MET A 44 -20.61 7.74 14.29
CA MET A 44 -21.36 8.28 15.43
C MET A 44 -21.76 7.18 16.42
N ARG A 45 -22.15 6.00 15.92
CA ARG A 45 -22.51 4.84 16.73
C ARG A 45 -21.31 4.16 17.36
N PHE A 46 -20.19 4.07 16.67
CA PHE A 46 -18.99 3.38 17.15
C PHE A 46 -17.68 4.13 16.79
N PRO A 47 -17.34 5.21 17.53
CA PRO A 47 -16.09 5.93 17.35
C PRO A 47 -14.84 5.06 17.47
N GLY A 48 -14.92 4.01 18.30
CA GLY A 48 -13.85 3.04 18.55
C GLY A 48 -13.30 2.37 17.28
N TYR A 49 -13.99 2.46 16.15
CA TYR A 49 -13.47 2.09 14.83
C TYR A 49 -12.05 2.62 14.58
N PHE A 50 -11.77 3.88 14.94
CA PHE A 50 -10.47 4.49 14.69
C PHE A 50 -9.34 3.88 15.53
N SER A 51 -9.64 3.10 16.57
CA SER A 51 -8.64 2.39 17.36
C SER A 51 -8.18 1.07 16.73
N TYR A 52 -8.87 0.58 15.70
CA TYR A 52 -8.48 -0.67 15.04
C TYR A 52 -7.43 -0.45 13.95
N PRO A 53 -6.49 -1.40 13.74
CA PRO A 53 -5.54 -1.35 12.64
C PRO A 53 -6.22 -1.40 11.28
N LEU A 54 -5.91 -0.43 10.40
CA LEU A 54 -6.52 -0.31 9.08
C LEU A 54 -6.26 -1.56 8.22
N GLU A 55 -4.99 -1.92 8.05
CA GLU A 55 -4.63 -3.03 7.17
C GLU A 55 -5.01 -4.38 7.77
N ARG A 56 -4.57 -4.66 9.00
CA ARG A 56 -4.67 -6.00 9.58
C ARG A 56 -6.10 -6.40 9.96
N VAL A 57 -6.93 -5.45 10.41
CA VAL A 57 -8.26 -5.77 10.94
C VAL A 57 -9.34 -5.25 10.00
N ILE A 58 -9.38 -3.93 9.81
CA ILE A 58 -10.50 -3.29 9.09
C ILE A 58 -10.56 -3.81 7.66
N LYS A 59 -9.50 -3.61 6.88
CA LYS A 59 -9.49 -4.03 5.46
C LYS A 59 -9.62 -5.54 5.29
N ALA A 60 -8.93 -6.31 6.13
CA ALA A 60 -9.00 -7.77 6.07
C ALA A 60 -10.43 -8.29 6.14
N ARG A 61 -11.20 -7.78 7.11
CA ARG A 61 -12.57 -8.25 7.36
C ARG A 61 -13.55 -7.78 6.29
N TYR A 62 -13.45 -6.52 5.85
CA TYR A 62 -14.30 -6.03 4.77
C TYR A 62 -13.99 -6.71 3.42
N GLU A 63 -12.72 -6.98 3.11
CA GLU A 63 -12.33 -7.72 1.92
C GLU A 63 -12.82 -9.16 1.97
N TYR A 64 -12.71 -9.83 3.12
CA TYR A 64 -13.24 -11.18 3.32
C TYR A 64 -14.76 -11.20 3.15
N LEU A 65 -15.50 -10.31 3.82
CA LEU A 65 -16.96 -10.23 3.66
C LEU A 65 -17.36 -9.99 2.19
N SER A 66 -16.67 -9.06 1.52
CA SER A 66 -16.93 -8.78 0.10
C SER A 66 -16.61 -9.97 -0.81
N SER A 67 -15.56 -10.76 -0.54
CA SER A 67 -15.23 -11.93 -1.37
C SER A 67 -16.20 -13.09 -1.20
N HIS A 68 -16.92 -13.14 -0.08
CA HIS A 68 -17.93 -14.17 0.22
C HIS A 68 -19.36 -13.68 -0.08
N GLY A 69 -19.50 -12.54 -0.77
CA GLY A 69 -20.79 -12.04 -1.25
C GLY A 69 -21.64 -11.32 -0.19
N TYR A 70 -21.07 -10.98 0.96
CA TYR A 70 -21.79 -10.20 1.98
C TYR A 70 -21.93 -8.74 1.58
N LEU A 71 -23.13 -8.18 1.80
CA LEU A 71 -23.40 -6.76 1.65
C LEU A 71 -22.84 -6.01 2.87
N THR A 72 -21.60 -5.53 2.76
CA THR A 72 -20.88 -4.88 3.87
C THR A 72 -21.59 -3.63 4.40
N ASP A 73 -22.38 -2.96 3.57
CA ASP A 73 -23.21 -1.80 3.96
C ASP A 73 -24.27 -2.13 5.02
N LEU A 74 -24.73 -3.39 5.09
CA LEU A 74 -25.80 -3.82 5.98
C LEU A 74 -25.27 -4.35 7.32
N ILE A 75 -23.96 -4.55 7.44
CA ILE A 75 -23.35 -5.11 8.65
C ILE A 75 -22.85 -3.94 9.51
N PRO A 76 -23.30 -3.81 10.77
CA PRO A 76 -22.81 -2.77 11.67
C PRO A 76 -21.28 -2.81 11.79
N ILE A 77 -20.64 -1.64 11.74
CA ILE A 77 -19.18 -1.54 11.73
C ILE A 77 -18.56 -2.18 12.97
N ASP A 78 -19.24 -2.08 14.11
CA ASP A 78 -18.78 -2.63 15.36
C ASP A 78 -18.86 -4.16 15.33
N THR A 79 -19.90 -4.74 14.72
CA THR A 79 -19.96 -6.19 14.47
C THR A 79 -18.78 -6.67 13.62
N VAL A 80 -18.38 -5.88 12.61
CA VAL A 80 -17.23 -6.24 11.76
C VAL A 80 -15.92 -6.20 12.54
N VAL A 81 -15.65 -5.16 13.33
CA VAL A 81 -14.28 -4.94 13.87
C VAL A 81 -14.11 -5.31 15.34
N ARG A 82 -15.18 -5.35 16.15
CA ARG A 82 -15.09 -5.48 17.62
C ARG A 82 -14.60 -6.85 18.07
N HIS A 83 -15.05 -7.90 17.40
CA HIS A 83 -14.85 -9.28 17.82
C HIS A 83 -13.45 -9.80 17.47
N GLY A 84 -12.99 -10.85 18.14
CA GLY A 84 -11.81 -11.61 17.71
C GLY A 84 -12.07 -12.34 16.39
N ASP A 85 -11.02 -12.87 15.75
CA ASP A 85 -11.12 -13.44 14.40
C ASP A 85 -12.06 -14.66 14.34
N VAL A 86 -12.01 -15.54 15.34
CA VAL A 86 -12.92 -16.70 15.46
C VAL A 86 -14.37 -16.26 15.64
N GLU A 87 -14.63 -15.31 16.54
CA GLU A 87 -15.98 -14.79 16.76
C GLU A 87 -16.52 -14.04 15.54
N PHE A 88 -15.65 -13.29 14.84
CA PHE A 88 -15.99 -12.62 13.59
C PHE A 88 -16.38 -13.64 12.52
N ALA A 89 -15.57 -14.68 12.32
CA ALA A 89 -15.84 -15.72 11.34
C ALA A 89 -17.18 -16.44 11.65
N GLY A 90 -17.37 -16.89 12.89
CA GLY A 90 -18.58 -17.61 13.28
C GLY A 90 -19.85 -16.75 13.28
N ARG A 91 -19.81 -15.54 13.87
CA ARG A 91 -21.02 -14.70 14.02
C ARG A 91 -21.36 -13.88 12.78
N VAL A 92 -20.35 -13.43 12.04
CA VAL A 92 -20.55 -12.46 10.95
C VAL A 92 -20.47 -13.16 9.60
N ALA A 93 -19.50 -14.04 9.41
CA ALA A 93 -19.34 -14.80 8.17
C ALA A 93 -20.04 -16.17 8.17
N ARG A 94 -20.77 -16.50 9.25
CA ARG A 94 -21.51 -17.77 9.43
C ARG A 94 -20.64 -19.01 9.21
N ASP A 95 -19.37 -18.87 9.53
CA ASP A 95 -18.40 -19.93 9.40
C ASP A 95 -18.73 -21.09 10.35
N ARG A 96 -18.49 -22.32 9.88
CA ARG A 96 -18.73 -23.57 10.62
C ARG A 96 -17.44 -24.28 11.01
N ASP A 97 -16.29 -23.83 10.53
CA ASP A 97 -15.00 -24.50 10.76
C ASP A 97 -14.22 -23.93 11.98
N GLY A 98 -14.77 -22.91 12.64
CA GLY A 98 -14.09 -22.24 13.76
C GLY A 98 -13.14 -21.13 13.34
N GLY A 99 -13.27 -20.59 12.14
CA GLY A 99 -12.48 -19.47 11.62
C GLY A 99 -11.22 -19.89 10.87
N GLU A 100 -11.15 -21.13 10.39
CA GLU A 100 -10.07 -21.62 9.53
C GLU A 100 -10.11 -20.93 8.16
N GLU A 101 -11.27 -20.83 7.52
CA GLU A 101 -11.39 -20.13 6.23
C GLU A 101 -10.92 -18.67 6.32
N PHE A 102 -11.29 -17.96 7.40
CA PHE A 102 -10.81 -16.60 7.61
C PHE A 102 -9.30 -16.55 7.88
N ARG A 103 -8.74 -17.53 8.59
CA ARG A 103 -7.30 -17.62 8.87
C ARG A 103 -6.50 -17.85 7.59
N ASP A 104 -6.94 -18.79 6.76
CA ASP A 104 -6.33 -19.09 5.46
C ASP A 104 -6.39 -17.87 4.54
N PHE A 105 -7.52 -17.16 4.55
CA PHE A 105 -7.66 -15.89 3.85
C PHE A 105 -6.62 -14.86 4.34
N LEU A 106 -6.41 -14.72 5.65
CA LEU A 106 -5.42 -13.80 6.21
C LEU A 106 -3.99 -14.18 5.81
N GLU A 107 -3.67 -15.47 5.79
CA GLU A 107 -2.36 -15.97 5.37
C GLU A 107 -2.11 -15.66 3.89
N LEU A 108 -3.04 -16.02 3.01
CA LEU A 108 -2.95 -15.72 1.58
C LEU A 108 -2.87 -14.20 1.31
N ARG A 109 -3.58 -13.39 2.10
CA ARG A 109 -3.51 -11.93 2.01
C ARG A 109 -2.13 -11.40 2.38
N LYS A 110 -1.52 -11.93 3.44
CA LYS A 110 -0.16 -11.59 3.87
C LYS A 110 0.88 -11.99 2.81
N GLU A 111 0.77 -13.19 2.25
CA GLU A 111 1.67 -13.67 1.19
C GLU A 111 1.65 -12.78 -0.05
N ARG A 112 0.44 -12.39 -0.50
CA ARG A 112 0.26 -11.47 -1.64
C ARG A 112 0.93 -10.13 -1.38
N TYR A 113 0.79 -9.59 -0.16
CA TYR A 113 1.47 -8.35 0.23
C TYR A 113 2.99 -8.51 0.24
N ASP A 114 3.50 -9.58 0.83
CA ASP A 114 4.95 -9.84 0.89
C ASP A 114 5.55 -10.06 -0.50
N ALA A 115 4.83 -10.73 -1.40
CA ALA A 115 5.22 -10.89 -2.80
C ALA A 115 5.25 -9.53 -3.53
N TYR A 116 4.21 -8.70 -3.37
CA TYR A 116 4.17 -7.35 -3.93
C TYR A 116 5.37 -6.51 -3.44
N MET A 117 5.65 -6.53 -2.13
CA MET A 117 6.75 -5.77 -1.54
C MET A 117 8.11 -6.28 -2.04
N ARG A 118 8.28 -7.60 -2.22
CA ARG A 118 9.47 -8.18 -2.86
C ARG A 118 9.68 -7.66 -4.27
N HIS A 119 8.62 -7.64 -5.10
CA HIS A 119 8.70 -7.11 -6.46
C HIS A 119 9.05 -5.62 -6.51
N GLN A 120 8.49 -4.81 -5.61
CA GLN A 120 8.79 -3.37 -5.54
C GLN A 120 10.27 -3.11 -5.19
N ARG A 121 10.82 -3.83 -4.20
CA ARG A 121 12.25 -3.74 -3.84
C ARG A 121 13.17 -4.09 -5.01
N GLN A 122 12.83 -5.12 -5.78
CA GLN A 122 13.60 -5.51 -6.96
C GLN A 122 13.58 -4.42 -8.04
N LYS A 123 12.42 -3.82 -8.33
CA LYS A 123 12.30 -2.68 -9.27
C LYS A 123 13.14 -1.48 -8.84
N GLN A 124 13.15 -1.16 -7.54
CA GLN A 124 13.93 -0.03 -7.02
C GLN A 124 15.44 -0.30 -7.08
N ASN A 125 15.87 -1.53 -6.77
CA ASN A 125 17.26 -1.96 -6.90
C ASN A 125 17.75 -1.95 -8.36
N GLN A 126 16.92 -2.37 -9.31
CA GLN A 126 17.24 -2.30 -10.75
C GLN A 126 17.39 -0.84 -11.22
N ARG A 127 16.49 0.05 -10.82
CA ARG A 127 16.60 1.51 -11.09
C ARG A 127 17.88 2.11 -10.52
N ASN A 128 18.25 1.74 -9.29
CA ASN A 128 19.47 2.24 -8.65
C ASN A 128 20.75 1.68 -9.32
N ARG A 129 20.75 0.44 -9.81
CA ARG A 129 21.88 -0.13 -10.58
C ARG A 129 22.13 0.62 -11.91
N GLY A 130 21.09 1.11 -12.57
CA GLY A 130 21.23 1.91 -13.79
C GLY A 130 21.80 3.32 -13.55
N ARG A 131 21.57 3.91 -12.37
CA ARG A 131 22.13 5.22 -11.99
C ARG A 131 23.59 5.17 -11.53
N ASN A 132 24.03 4.02 -11.00
CA ASN A 132 25.39 3.86 -10.46
C ASN A 132 26.40 3.31 -11.47
N GLN A 133 26.09 3.27 -12.78
CA GLN A 133 27.09 2.97 -13.80
C GLN A 133 27.96 4.21 -14.05
N PRO A 134 29.30 4.09 -13.96
CA PRO A 134 30.18 5.20 -14.35
C PRO A 134 29.93 5.54 -15.82
N PRO A 135 29.94 6.83 -16.19
CA PRO A 135 29.69 7.24 -17.57
C PRO A 135 30.65 6.50 -18.51
N PRO A 136 30.20 6.12 -19.73
CA PRO A 136 31.05 5.44 -20.68
C PRO A 136 32.31 6.29 -20.90
N ARG A 137 33.49 5.68 -20.73
CA ARG A 137 34.77 6.35 -20.94
C ARG A 137 34.77 6.92 -22.36
N ARG A 138 34.73 8.26 -22.49
CA ARG A 138 34.87 8.94 -23.79
C ARG A 138 36.18 8.46 -24.41
N ARG A 139 36.10 7.78 -25.55
CA ARG A 139 37.30 7.43 -26.34
C ARG A 139 37.96 8.75 -26.73
N ARG A 140 39.19 9.00 -26.27
CA ARG A 140 39.96 10.17 -26.70
C ARG A 140 40.18 10.05 -28.21
N PRO A 141 39.96 11.13 -28.99
CA PRO A 141 40.30 11.11 -30.41
C PRO A 141 41.78 10.80 -30.55
N VAL A 142 42.12 9.80 -31.37
CA VAL A 142 43.49 9.53 -31.78
C VAL A 142 43.92 10.73 -32.63
N GLN A 143 44.85 11.55 -32.14
CA GLN A 143 45.47 12.58 -32.96
C GLN A 143 46.19 11.89 -34.12
N GLN A 144 45.65 12.03 -35.32
CA GLN A 144 46.33 11.64 -36.55
C GLN A 144 47.58 12.51 -36.68
N ARG A 145 48.74 11.89 -36.45
CA ARG A 145 50.04 12.48 -36.77
C ARG A 145 50.13 12.53 -38.29
N THR A 146 49.84 13.69 -38.88
CA THR A 146 50.15 13.95 -40.29
C THR A 146 51.68 14.03 -40.42
N GLU A 147 52.31 12.91 -40.78
CA GLU A 147 53.71 12.90 -41.18
C GLU A 147 53.83 13.48 -42.59
N SER A 148 54.37 14.70 -42.65
CA SER A 148 54.90 15.34 -43.84
C SER A 148 56.00 14.47 -44.44
N LYS A 149 55.74 13.84 -45.60
CA LYS A 149 56.78 13.34 -46.51
C LYS A 149 56.90 14.35 -47.65
N ALA A 150 57.62 15.43 -47.39
CA ALA A 150 58.25 16.23 -48.43
C ALA A 150 59.59 15.60 -48.83
N ASN A 151 59.87 15.63 -50.13
CA ASN A 151 61.17 15.46 -50.79
C ASN A 151 61.79 14.05 -50.85
N ALA A 152 61.54 13.37 -51.96
CA ALA A 152 62.60 12.83 -52.82
C ALA A 152 61.98 12.29 -54.12
N ASN A 153 61.67 13.17 -55.08
CA ASN A 153 61.66 12.83 -56.52
C ASN A 153 61.41 14.09 -57.35
N ALA A 154 62.48 14.84 -57.61
CA ALA A 154 62.57 15.76 -58.74
C ALA A 154 64.04 16.12 -58.91
N SER A 155 64.75 15.42 -59.80
CA SER A 155 65.84 15.94 -60.65
C SER A 155 66.41 14.79 -61.49
N GLN A 156 65.68 14.42 -62.53
CA GLN A 156 66.30 14.15 -63.83
C GLN A 156 66.22 15.47 -64.60
N GLN A 157 67.36 16.11 -64.83
CA GLN A 157 67.65 17.05 -65.93
C GLN A 157 69.14 17.41 -65.88
N GLN A 158 69.97 16.53 -66.47
CA GLN A 158 71.04 16.79 -67.44
C GLN A 158 71.92 15.54 -67.57
#